data_AF-A0A923YHX4-F1
#
_entry.id   AF-A0A923YHX4-F1
#
_cell.length_a   1.000
_cell.length_b   1.000
_cell.length_c   1.000
_cell.angle_alpha   90.00
_cell.angle_beta   90.00
_cell.angle_gamma   90.00
#
_symmetry.space_group_name_H-M   'P 1'
#
loop_
_entity.id
_entity.type
_entity.pdbx_description
1 polymer ?
#
loop_
_entity_poly.entity_id
_entity_poly.type
_entity_poly.pdbx_seq_one_letter_code
_entity_poly.pdbx_strand_id
1 'polypeptide(L)' 'MSQSSIVEFKCVSKPAITSLSGFEVGKIYKGRTFNGLYQISVVWGGHSPSLMIDTKEFSKYFAIVAPVVKIDKVQEVAA' A
#
# COMPACT_ATOMS: atom_id res chain seq x y z
N MET A 1 -15.30 13.55 -3.77
CA MET A 1 -13.92 13.58 -3.24
C MET A 1 -13.40 12.16 -3.20
N SER A 2 -12.30 11.87 -3.89
CA SER A 2 -11.71 10.53 -3.94
C SER A 2 -10.90 10.28 -2.67
N GLN A 3 -11.49 9.64 -1.66
CA GLN A 3 -10.83 9.35 -0.37
C GLN A 3 -9.84 8.19 -0.55
N SER A 4 -8.53 8.49 -0.55
CA SER A 4 -7.47 7.48 -0.52
C SER A 4 -6.97 7.27 0.91
N SER A 5 -6.72 6.02 1.28
CA SER A 5 -6.22 5.65 2.62
C SER A 5 -4.82 5.05 2.49
N ILE A 6 -3.95 5.33 3.46
CA ILE A 6 -2.63 4.70 3.51
C ILE A 6 -2.80 3.27 4.02
N VAL A 7 -2.05 2.34 3.47
CA VAL A 7 -2.08 0.93 3.88
C VAL A 7 -0.67 0.38 3.99
N GLU A 8 -0.43 -0.41 5.03
CA GLU A 8 0.79 -1.20 5.19
C GLU A 8 0.52 -2.65 4.85
N PHE A 9 1.37 -3.20 4.01
CA PHE A 9 1.21 -4.54 3.48
C PHE A 9 2.53 -5.29 3.43
N LYS A 10 2.47 -6.58 3.72
CA LYS A 10 3.62 -7.49 3.68
C LYS A 10 3.56 -8.29 2.41
N CYS A 11 4.69 -8.39 1.71
CA CYS A 11 4.83 -9.35 0.62
C CYS A 11 4.88 -10.76 1.22
N VAL A 12 3.86 -11.56 0.96
CA VAL A 12 3.75 -12.94 1.45
C VAL A 12 4.19 -13.96 0.40
N SER A 13 4.15 -13.57 -0.88
CA SER A 13 4.57 -14.42 -1.99
C SER A 13 5.31 -13.60 -3.02
N LYS A 14 6.33 -14.21 -3.64
CA LYS A 14 7.16 -13.55 -4.64
C LYS A 14 6.31 -13.32 -5.89
N PRO A 15 6.09 -12.07 -6.30
CA PRO A 15 5.26 -11.83 -7.48
C PRO A 15 5.97 -12.35 -8.73
N ALA A 16 5.24 -13.10 -9.54
CA ALA A 16 5.73 -13.64 -10.81
C ALA A 16 5.67 -12.60 -11.95
N ILE A 17 5.14 -11.41 -11.67
CA ILE A 17 4.89 -10.36 -12.66
C ILE A 17 6.09 -9.41 -12.68
N THR A 18 6.61 -9.11 -13.87
CA THR A 18 7.77 -8.23 -14.05
C THR A 18 7.57 -6.86 -13.43
N SER A 19 6.36 -6.30 -13.48
CA SER A 19 6.07 -4.98 -12.91
C SER A 19 6.14 -4.94 -11.38
N LEU A 20 6.06 -6.10 -10.72
CA LEU A 20 6.21 -6.25 -9.27
C LEU A 20 7.60 -6.80 -8.90
N SER A 21 8.54 -6.82 -9.84
CA SER A 21 9.93 -7.16 -9.55
C SER A 21 10.53 -6.10 -8.63
N GLY A 22 11.03 -6.53 -7.47
CA GLY A 22 11.57 -5.65 -6.41
C GLY A 22 10.85 -5.77 -5.07
N PHE A 23 9.68 -6.39 -5.01
CA PHE A 23 9.07 -6.78 -3.74
C PHE A 23 9.70 -8.07 -3.18
N GLU A 24 10.14 -8.00 -1.93
CA GLU A 24 10.83 -9.06 -1.22
C GLU A 24 9.88 -9.74 -0.23
N VAL A 25 9.78 -11.08 -0.32
CA VAL A 25 8.93 -11.86 0.57
C VAL A 25 9.36 -11.65 2.02
N GLY A 26 8.39 -11.41 2.90
CA GLY A 26 8.62 -11.13 4.31
C GLY A 26 8.76 -9.63 4.64
N LYS A 27 9.00 -8.78 3.64
CA LYS A 27 9.17 -7.34 3.85
C LYS A 27 7.83 -6.61 3.86
N ILE A 28 7.75 -5.59 4.71
CA ILE A 28 6.58 -4.72 4.85
C ILE A 28 6.82 -3.46 4.01
N TYR A 29 5.80 -3.07 3.27
CA TYR A 29 5.77 -1.93 2.38
C TYR A 29 4.58 -1.03 2.70
N LYS A 30 4.67 0.21 2.23
CA LYS A 30 3.63 1.22 2.34
C LYS A 30 3.00 1.48 0.99
N GLY A 31 1.70 1.70 0.98
CA GLY A 31 0.91 1.96 -0.21
C GLY A 31 -0.27 2.87 0.07
N ARG A 32 -1.08 3.04 -0.97
CA ARG A 32 -2.41 3.64 -0.86
C ARG A 32 -3.45 2.66 -1.35
N THR A 33 -4.63 2.73 -0.76
CA THR A 33 -5.82 2.11 -1.32
C THR A 33 -6.82 3.18 -1.69
N PHE A 34 -7.47 3.01 -2.83
CA PHE A 34 -8.51 3.89 -3.32
C PHE A 34 -9.57 3.07 -4.06
N ASN A 35 -10.79 3.08 -3.55
CA ASN A 35 -11.96 2.47 -4.20
C ASN A 35 -11.76 1.01 -4.66
N GLY A 36 -11.11 0.18 -3.82
CA GLY A 36 -10.82 -1.24 -4.13
C GLY A 36 -9.58 -1.49 -4.99
N LEU A 37 -8.81 -0.44 -5.30
CA LEU A 37 -7.51 -0.51 -5.95
C LEU A 37 -6.40 -0.23 -4.94
N TYR A 38 -5.26 -0.90 -5.09
CA TYR A 38 -4.07 -0.74 -4.27
C TYR A 38 -2.95 -0.14 -5.11
N GLN A 39 -2.53 1.06 -4.76
CA GLN A 39 -1.32 1.68 -5.25
C GLN A 39 -0.14 1.23 -4.38
N ILE A 40 0.75 0.43 -4.94
CA ILE A 40 1.91 -0.14 -4.27
C ILE A 40 3.20 0.39 -4.89
N SER A 41 4.25 0.54 -4.10
CA SER A 41 5.60 0.88 -4.57
C SER A 41 6.64 0.21 -3.69
N VAL A 42 7.77 -0.17 -4.27
CA VAL A 42 8.91 -0.73 -3.52
C VAL A 42 9.51 0.32 -2.59
N VAL A 43 9.49 1.60 -3.01
CA VAL A 43 9.95 2.75 -2.23
C VAL A 43 8.84 3.80 -2.20
N TRP A 44 8.11 3.86 -1.09
CA TRP A 44 7.03 4.82 -0.91
C TRP A 44 7.56 6.25 -0.77
N GLY A 45 7.03 7.19 -1.55
CA GLY A 45 7.46 8.61 -1.53
C GLY A 45 8.81 8.89 -2.21
N GLY A 46 9.41 7.88 -2.86
CA GLY A 46 10.61 8.05 -3.68
C GLY A 46 10.29 8.26 -5.17
N HIS A 47 11.33 8.28 -6.00
CA HIS A 47 11.23 8.31 -7.47
C HIS A 47 10.85 6.94 -8.08
N SER A 48 10.65 5.91 -7.26
CA SER A 48 10.29 4.58 -7.76
C SER A 48 8.88 4.56 -8.33
N PRO A 49 8.66 3.87 -9.46
CA PRO A 49 7.33 3.76 -10.06
C PRO A 49 6.37 3.08 -9.10
N SER A 50 5.19 3.68 -8.92
CA SER A 50 4.08 3.05 -8.22
C SER A 50 3.19 2.29 -9.20
N LEU A 51 2.73 1.11 -8.82
CA LEU A 51 1.73 0.35 -9.57
C LEU A 51 0.38 0.40 -8.89
N MET A 52 -0.67 0.54 -9.69
CA MET A 52 -2.03 0.27 -9.25
C MET A 52 -2.41 -1.16 -9.65
N ILE A 53 -2.80 -1.94 -8.66
CA ILE A 53 -3.33 -3.30 -8.84
C ILE A 53 -4.67 -3.43 -8.13
N ASP A 54 -5.52 -4.32 -8.62
CA ASP A 54 -6.81 -4.58 -7.98
C ASP A 54 -6.66 -5.46 -6.72
N THR A 55 -7.72 -5.49 -5.91
CA THR A 55 -7.73 -6.27 -4.66
C THR A 55 -7.46 -7.77 -4.88
N LYS A 56 -7.94 -8.37 -5.97
CA LYS A 56 -7.74 -9.81 -6.24
C LYS A 56 -6.29 -10.09 -6.58
N GLU A 57 -5.66 -9.26 -7.41
CA GLU A 57 -4.25 -9.40 -7.73
C GLU A 57 -3.36 -9.12 -6.52
N PHE A 58 -3.68 -8.08 -5.75
CA PHE A 58 -2.99 -7.74 -4.52
C PHE A 58 -2.98 -8.90 -3.53
N SER A 59 -4.13 -9.53 -3.28
CA SER A 59 -4.29 -10.60 -2.30
C SER A 59 -3.53 -11.90 -2.65
N LYS A 60 -3.05 -12.04 -3.90
CA LYS A 60 -2.22 -13.19 -4.30
C LYS A 60 -0.79 -13.11 -3.77
N TYR A 61 -0.27 -11.89 -3.61
CA TYR A 61 1.15 -11.66 -3.32
C TYR A 61 1.38 -10.88 -2.02
N PHE A 62 0.38 -10.11 -1.59
CA PHE A 62 0.47 -9.21 -0.45
C PHE A 62 -0.65 -9.48 0.56
N ALA A 63 -0.32 -9.30 1.83
CA ALA A 63 -1.28 -9.33 2.93
C ALA A 63 -1.25 -7.99 3.66
N ILE A 64 -2.42 -7.42 3.96
CA ILE A 64 -2.52 -6.19 4.74
C ILE A 64 -2.07 -6.49 6.17
N VAL A 65 -1.09 -5.75 6.66
CA VAL A 65 -0.60 -5.87 8.04
C VAL A 65 -1.28 -4.84 8.93
N ALA A 66 -1.46 -3.61 8.41
CA ALA A 66 -2.17 -2.55 9.11
C ALA A 66 -2.90 -1.63 8.12
N PRO A 67 -4.21 -1.41 8.29
CA PRO A 67 -4.88 -0.28 7.66
C PRO A 67 -4.44 0.99 8.41
N VAL A 68 -3.66 1.86 7.77
CA VAL A 68 -3.23 3.10 8.42
C VAL A 68 -4.38 4.09 8.33
N VAL A 69 -5.06 4.19 9.47
CA VAL A 69 -5.75 5.34 10.06
C VAL A 69 -6.23 6.37 9.04
N LYS A 70 -7.56 6.45 8.88
CA LYS A 70 -8.20 7.65 8.35
C LYS A 70 -7.64 8.82 9.15
N ILE A 71 -6.83 9.67 8.54
CA ILE A 71 -6.50 10.96 9.15
C ILE A 71 -7.75 11.83 8.96
N ASP A 72 -8.84 11.48 9.64
CA ASP A 72 -9.86 12.44 9.99
C ASP A 72 -9.16 13.39 10.96
N LYS A 73 -9.00 14.64 10.54
CA LYS A 73 -8.56 15.75 11.39
C LYS A 73 -9.25 15.68 12.76
N VAL A 74 -8.50 16.04 13.80
CA VAL A 74 -8.85 16.73 15.07
C VAL A 74 -7.84 16.18 16.11
N GLN A 75 -6.96 16.98 16.72
CA GLN A 75 -7.36 17.91 17.78
C GLN A 75 -6.31 19.01 18.02
N GLU A 76 -6.80 20.25 18.10
CA GLU A 76 -6.23 21.35 18.89
C GLU A 76 -5.60 20.84 20.19
N VAL A 77 -4.40 21.32 20.51
CA VAL A 77 -3.98 21.45 21.91
C VAL A 77 -3.46 22.86 22.07
N ALA A 78 -4.36 23.76 22.49
CA ALA A 78 -4.01 25.00 23.14
C ALA A 78 -3.56 24.66 24.58
N ALA A 79 -2.37 25.11 24.96
CA ALA A 79 -1.98 25.42 26.33
C ALA A 79 -0.77 26.35 26.28
#